data_AF-A0A1B6GCW3-F1
#
_entry.id   AF-A0A1B6GCW3-F1
#
_cell.length_a   1.000
_cell.length_b   1.000
_cell.length_c   1.000
_cell.angle_alpha   90.00
_cell.angle_beta   90.00
_cell.angle_gamma   90.00
#
_symmetry.space_group_name_H-M   'P 1'
#
loop_
_entity.id
_entity.type
_entity.pdbx_description
1 polymer ?
#
loop_
_entity_poly.entity_id
_entity_poly.type
_entity_poly.pdbx_seq_one_letter_code
_entity_poly.pdbx_strand_id
1 'polypeptide(L)'
;KLRMPMKELPNVRGSWKILENLCSCCGDWFTRHIFVDRKVFPAYRQRFTAVYSRDKHYLFDWQTPGFFTPAIKSRIVQFILDRTFFMKTDAPDVFSFGIERLIDSSVYSAAYPLHDGDLSTPGSVRYKLYHHWAPVRKWYRY
;
A
#
# COMPACT_ATOMS: atom_id res chain seq x y z
N LYS A 1 4.19 0.65 -14.42
CA LYS A 1 5.46 0.13 -13.84
C LYS A 1 5.37 0.22 -12.31
N LEU A 2 5.73 -0.84 -11.58
CA LEU A 2 5.59 -0.91 -10.10
C LEU A 2 6.71 -0.13 -9.41
N ARG A 3 6.38 0.85 -8.56
CA ARG A 3 7.35 1.55 -7.71
C ARG A 3 7.40 0.89 -6.33
N MET A 4 8.61 0.67 -5.82
CA MET A 4 8.87 -0.01 -4.55
C MET A 4 9.82 0.84 -3.69
N PRO A 5 9.75 0.74 -2.35
CA PRO A 5 10.67 1.43 -1.45
C PRO A 5 12.07 0.79 -1.51
N MET A 6 13.10 1.60 -1.71
CA MET A 6 14.49 1.17 -1.72
C MET A 6 15.01 0.87 -0.31
N LYS A 7 16.12 0.12 -0.23
CA LYS A 7 16.87 -0.09 1.00
C LYS A 7 17.31 1.22 1.63
N GLU A 8 17.39 1.25 2.95
CA GLU A 8 17.96 2.37 3.67
C GLU A 8 19.47 2.43 3.43
N LEU A 9 19.98 3.60 3.06
CA LEU A 9 21.42 3.81 2.89
C LEU A 9 22.05 4.00 4.27
N PRO A 10 23.12 3.28 4.61
CA PRO A 10 23.70 3.28 5.97
C PRO A 10 24.12 4.68 6.46
N ASN A 11 24.44 5.59 5.54
CA ASN A 11 24.97 6.91 5.85
C ASN A 11 24.01 8.08 5.52
N VAL A 12 22.80 7.80 5.03
CA VAL A 12 21.79 8.83 4.76
C VAL A 12 20.72 8.76 5.85
N ARG A 13 21.09 9.21 7.05
CA ARG A 13 20.08 9.56 8.07
C ARG A 13 19.37 10.79 7.55
N GLY A 14 18.18 10.60 6.98
CA GLY A 14 17.33 11.69 6.51
C GLY A 14 17.24 12.77 7.59
N SER A 15 17.89 13.90 7.34
CA SER A 15 17.83 15.08 8.19
C SER A 15 16.45 15.71 7.99
N TRP A 16 15.49 15.25 8.79
CA TRP A 16 14.23 15.96 9.00
C TRP A 16 14.14 16.49 10.45
N LYS A 17 15.29 16.67 11.10
CA LYS A 17 15.42 17.26 12.45
C LYS A 17 15.40 18.80 12.44
N ILE A 18 14.81 19.44 11.44
CA ILE A 18 14.86 20.92 11.32
C ILE A 18 13.64 21.58 12.01
N LEU A 19 12.66 20.83 12.50
CA LEU A 19 11.43 21.41 13.09
C LEU A 19 10.94 20.75 14.40
N GLU A 20 11.82 20.14 15.22
CA GLU A 20 11.38 19.52 16.48
C GLU A 20 11.53 20.40 17.74
N ASN A 21 12.05 21.63 17.64
CA ASN A 21 12.35 22.47 18.82
C ASN A 21 11.61 23.83 18.83
N LEU A 22 10.29 23.84 18.68
CA LEU A 22 9.48 25.02 19.04
C LEU A 22 8.13 24.59 19.64
N CYS A 23 7.84 25.05 20.86
CA CYS A 23 6.65 24.83 21.71
C CYS A 23 6.61 23.55 22.58
N SER A 24 7.43 23.50 23.61
CA SER A 24 7.55 22.37 24.56
C SER A 24 6.44 22.23 25.64
N CYS A 25 5.30 22.91 25.55
CA CYS A 25 4.18 22.68 26.50
C CYS A 25 2.80 22.63 25.84
N CYS A 26 2.40 23.68 25.11
CA CYS A 26 1.13 23.67 24.37
C CYS A 26 1.19 22.80 23.11
N GLY A 27 2.36 22.70 22.48
CA GLY A 27 2.59 21.87 21.30
C GLY A 27 2.45 20.38 21.61
N ASP A 28 2.94 19.92 22.75
CA ASP A 28 2.88 18.52 23.17
C ASP A 28 1.45 18.02 23.41
N TRP A 29 0.58 18.84 24.01
CA TRP A 29 -0.83 18.48 24.20
C TRP A 29 -1.59 18.43 22.86
N PHE A 30 -1.37 19.44 22.02
CA PHE A 30 -2.02 19.58 20.71
C PHE A 30 -1.60 18.46 19.76
N THR A 31 -0.30 18.17 19.70
CA THR A 31 0.25 17.08 18.90
C THR A 31 -0.25 15.72 19.38
N ARG A 32 -0.39 15.47 20.68
CA ARG A 32 -0.97 14.20 21.17
C ARG A 32 -2.45 14.03 20.87
N HIS A 33 -3.21 15.13 20.75
CA HIS A 33 -4.65 15.08 20.47
C HIS A 33 -4.98 15.02 18.98
N ILE A 34 -4.15 15.67 18.16
CA ILE A 34 -4.30 15.63 16.70
C ILE A 34 -3.63 14.40 16.16
N PHE A 35 -2.40 14.07 16.54
CA PHE A 35 -1.73 12.92 15.92
C PHE A 35 -2.32 11.58 16.37
N VAL A 36 -2.40 10.62 15.45
CA VAL A 36 -2.79 9.24 15.78
C VAL A 36 -1.79 8.61 16.76
N ASP A 37 -2.30 7.77 17.66
CA ASP A 37 -1.48 7.08 18.66
C ASP A 37 -0.37 6.24 17.99
N ARG A 38 0.88 6.65 18.27
CA ARG A 38 2.09 6.01 17.74
C ARG A 38 2.29 4.57 18.22
N LYS A 39 1.63 4.16 19.31
CA LYS A 39 1.64 2.76 19.77
C LYS A 39 0.84 1.86 18.82
N VAL A 40 -0.25 2.37 18.25
CA VAL A 40 -1.11 1.64 17.31
C VAL A 40 -0.58 1.78 15.88
N PHE A 41 -0.11 2.97 15.51
CA PHE A 41 0.46 3.28 14.20
C PHE A 41 1.89 3.78 14.36
N PRO A 42 2.90 2.89 14.28
CA PRO A 42 4.28 3.33 14.37
C PRO A 42 4.62 4.29 13.24
N ALA A 43 5.45 5.28 13.53
CA ALA A 43 5.92 6.22 12.54
C ALA A 43 6.76 5.48 11.49
N TYR A 44 6.25 5.37 10.26
CA TYR A 44 7.01 4.85 9.13
C TYR A 44 7.93 5.94 8.60
N ARG A 45 9.21 5.61 8.47
CA ARG A 45 10.16 6.48 7.75
C ARG A 45 9.82 6.46 6.28
N GLN A 46 9.67 7.64 5.67
CA GLN A 46 9.50 7.74 4.23
C GLN A 46 10.79 7.27 3.55
N ARG A 47 10.69 6.18 2.78
CA ARG A 47 11.79 5.63 1.99
C ARG A 47 11.72 6.17 0.57
N PHE A 48 12.87 6.39 -0.05
CA PHE A 48 12.94 6.69 -1.48
C PHE A 48 12.35 5.53 -2.29
N THR A 49 11.60 5.84 -3.35
CA THR A 49 10.97 4.82 -4.19
C THR A 49 11.56 4.81 -5.59
N ALA A 50 11.82 3.60 -6.10
CA ALA A 50 12.29 3.38 -7.46
C ALA A 50 11.43 2.33 -8.17
N VAL A 51 11.48 2.30 -9.50
CA VAL A 51 10.81 1.25 -10.28
C VAL A 51 11.50 -0.08 -9.99
N TYR A 52 10.71 -1.07 -9.60
CA TYR A 52 11.22 -2.42 -9.37
C TYR A 52 11.63 -3.07 -10.69
N SER A 53 12.85 -3.61 -10.72
CA SER A 53 13.34 -4.50 -11.75
C SER A 53 14.07 -5.66 -11.08
N ARG A 54 13.91 -6.87 -11.61
CA ARG A 54 14.59 -8.07 -11.12
C ARG A 54 16.12 -7.94 -11.23
N ASP A 55 16.59 -7.28 -12.29
CA ASP A 55 18.04 -7.06 -12.52
C ASP A 55 18.63 -6.08 -11.50
N LYS A 56 17.78 -5.24 -10.88
CA LYS A 56 18.16 -4.26 -9.85
C LYS A 56 17.62 -4.62 -8.47
N HIS A 57 17.40 -5.91 -8.19
CA HIS A 57 16.85 -6.37 -6.91
C HIS A 57 17.71 -5.96 -5.70
N TYR A 58 19.02 -5.75 -5.89
CA TYR A 58 19.95 -5.33 -4.84
C TYR A 58 19.57 -3.97 -4.20
N LEU A 59 18.86 -3.10 -4.93
CA LEU A 59 18.33 -1.82 -4.44
C LEU A 59 17.15 -1.96 -3.46
N PHE A 60 16.60 -3.16 -3.31
CA PHE A 60 15.37 -3.44 -2.56
C PHE A 60 15.57 -4.59 -1.57
N ASP A 61 14.89 -4.54 -0.43
CA ASP A 61 14.94 -5.58 0.62
C ASP A 61 14.15 -6.85 0.24
N TRP A 62 14.57 -7.52 -0.84
CA TRP A 62 13.80 -8.63 -1.43
C TRP A 62 13.72 -9.89 -0.55
N GLN A 63 14.64 -10.08 0.38
CA GLN A 63 14.69 -11.23 1.29
C GLN A 63 13.78 -11.08 2.53
N THR A 64 13.25 -9.87 2.78
CA THR A 64 12.43 -9.61 3.95
C THR A 64 11.06 -10.28 3.81
N PRO A 65 10.57 -10.99 4.85
CA PRO A 65 9.21 -11.51 4.83
C PRO A 65 8.22 -10.37 4.64
N GLY A 66 7.32 -10.51 3.67
CA GLY A 66 6.35 -9.45 3.34
C GLY A 66 6.89 -8.32 2.46
N PHE A 67 8.01 -8.52 1.75
CA PHE A 67 8.53 -7.56 0.76
C PHE A 67 7.44 -7.04 -0.19
N PHE A 68 6.63 -7.94 -0.74
CA PHE A 68 5.39 -7.58 -1.42
C PHE A 68 4.25 -7.54 -0.42
N THR A 69 3.80 -6.33 -0.07
CA THR A 69 2.61 -6.13 0.76
C THR A 69 1.36 -6.67 0.03
N PRO A 70 0.29 -7.03 0.74
CA PRO A 70 -0.96 -7.46 0.12
C PRO A 70 -1.44 -6.51 -0.98
N ALA A 71 -1.35 -5.19 -0.76
CA ALA A 71 -1.69 -4.18 -1.76
C ALA A 71 -0.84 -4.27 -3.03
N ILE A 72 0.47 -4.52 -2.90
CA ILE A 72 1.36 -4.70 -4.07
C ILE A 72 1.01 -6.00 -4.80
N LYS A 73 0.75 -7.09 -4.07
CA LYS A 73 0.33 -8.36 -4.67
C LYS A 73 -0.96 -8.20 -5.48
N SER A 74 -1.97 -7.53 -4.93
CA SER A 74 -3.21 -7.21 -5.64
C SER A 74 -2.94 -6.42 -6.92
N ARG A 75 -2.03 -5.44 -6.87
CA ARG A 75 -1.66 -4.65 -8.05
C ARG A 75 -0.95 -5.48 -9.13
N ILE A 76 -0.10 -6.42 -8.74
CA ILE A 76 0.57 -7.34 -9.66
C ILE A 76 -0.47 -8.28 -10.31
N VAL A 77 -1.40 -8.83 -9.53
CA VAL A 77 -2.48 -9.68 -10.03
C VAL A 77 -3.35 -8.92 -11.02
N GLN A 78 -3.79 -7.70 -10.68
CA GLN A 78 -4.55 -6.85 -11.59
C GLN A 78 -3.78 -6.61 -12.90
N PHE A 79 -2.50 -6.25 -12.80
CA PHE A 79 -1.66 -6.00 -13.97
C PHE A 79 -1.59 -7.21 -14.93
N ILE A 80 -1.55 -8.43 -14.37
CA ILE A 80 -1.58 -9.68 -15.13
C ILE A 80 -2.96 -9.84 -15.77
N LEU A 81 -4.04 -9.76 -14.99
CA LEU A 81 -5.41 -9.92 -15.45
C LEU A 81 -5.78 -8.94 -16.58
N ASP A 82 -5.27 -7.72 -16.54
CA ASP A 82 -5.48 -6.70 -17.57
C ASP A 82 -4.82 -7.05 -18.92
N ARG A 83 -3.84 -7.98 -18.93
CA ARG A 83 -2.98 -8.27 -20.10
C ARG A 83 -3.05 -9.72 -20.55
N THR A 84 -3.72 -10.58 -19.81
CA THR A 84 -3.92 -11.98 -20.19
C THR A 84 -4.93 -12.07 -21.33
N PHE A 85 -4.53 -12.77 -22.39
CA PHE A 85 -5.44 -13.20 -23.46
C PHE A 85 -6.28 -14.38 -22.97
N PHE A 86 -7.57 -14.38 -23.29
CA PHE A 86 -8.49 -15.46 -22.92
C PHE A 86 -8.79 -16.42 -24.09
N MET A 87 -8.50 -16.02 -25.33
CA MET A 87 -8.60 -16.90 -26.50
C MET A 87 -7.22 -17.44 -26.91
N LYS A 88 -7.13 -18.76 -27.07
CA LYS A 88 -5.98 -19.44 -27.70
C LYS A 88 -6.36 -19.75 -29.15
N THR A 89 -6.07 -18.84 -30.06
CA THR A 89 -6.28 -19.06 -31.49
C THR A 89 -5.05 -18.55 -32.25
N ASP A 90 -4.76 -19.12 -33.42
CA ASP A 90 -3.55 -18.81 -34.19
C ASP A 90 -3.44 -17.33 -34.62
N ALA A 91 -4.56 -16.61 -34.60
CA ALA A 91 -4.64 -15.15 -34.71
C ALA A 91 -5.49 -14.59 -33.55
N PRO A 92 -4.91 -14.30 -32.38
CA PRO A 92 -5.65 -13.67 -31.30
C PRO A 92 -6.11 -12.29 -31.73
N ASP A 93 -7.41 -12.04 -31.69
CA ASP A 93 -7.96 -10.71 -31.93
C ASP A 93 -7.36 -9.73 -30.92
N VAL A 94 -7.01 -8.52 -31.38
CA VAL A 94 -6.44 -7.46 -30.54
C VAL A 94 -7.40 -7.10 -29.40
N PHE A 95 -8.69 -7.41 -29.50
CA PHE A 95 -9.68 -7.16 -28.46
C PHE A 95 -9.90 -8.34 -27.49
N SER A 96 -9.21 -9.47 -27.67
CA SER A 96 -9.43 -10.71 -26.90
C SER A 96 -8.55 -10.86 -25.65
N PHE A 97 -8.30 -9.75 -24.94
CA PHE A 97 -7.51 -9.73 -23.71
C PHE A 97 -8.14 -8.86 -22.61
N GLY A 98 -7.72 -9.12 -21.38
CA GLY A 98 -8.05 -8.30 -20.23
C GLY A 98 -9.32 -8.74 -19.51
N ILE A 99 -9.29 -8.63 -18.17
CA ILE A 99 -10.43 -8.97 -17.30
C ILE A 99 -11.65 -8.05 -17.51
N GLU A 100 -11.43 -6.77 -17.83
CA GLU A 100 -12.52 -5.80 -18.09
C GLU A 100 -13.42 -6.27 -19.23
N ARG A 101 -12.86 -6.82 -20.31
CA ARG A 101 -13.65 -7.33 -21.44
C ARG A 101 -14.53 -8.52 -21.06
N LEU A 102 -14.03 -9.38 -20.17
CA LEU A 102 -14.80 -10.52 -19.67
C LEU A 102 -15.93 -10.09 -18.72
N ILE A 103 -15.75 -8.97 -18.01
CA ILE A 103 -16.81 -8.36 -17.20
C ILE A 103 -17.86 -7.68 -18.09
N ASP A 104 -17.43 -6.90 -19.09
CA ASP A 104 -18.32 -6.20 -20.02
C ASP A 104 -19.20 -7.17 -20.83
N SER A 105 -18.62 -8.32 -21.21
CA SER A 105 -19.35 -9.42 -21.89
C SER A 105 -20.18 -10.28 -20.94
N SER A 106 -20.25 -9.92 -19.66
CA SER A 106 -21.02 -10.63 -18.63
C SER A 106 -20.59 -12.10 -18.40
N VAL A 107 -19.38 -12.47 -18.82
CA VAL A 107 -18.77 -13.77 -18.49
C VAL A 107 -18.39 -13.81 -17.01
N TYR A 108 -17.90 -12.69 -16.49
CA TYR A 108 -17.69 -12.47 -15.06
C TYR A 108 -18.57 -11.33 -14.56
N SER A 109 -19.05 -11.45 -13.32
CA SER A 109 -19.86 -10.40 -12.70
C SER A 109 -19.02 -9.25 -12.14
N ALA A 110 -17.87 -9.54 -11.52
CA ALA A 110 -16.99 -8.54 -10.92
C ALA A 110 -15.59 -9.10 -10.68
N ALA A 111 -14.60 -8.21 -10.58
CA ALA A 111 -13.24 -8.52 -10.12
C ALA A 111 -12.77 -7.46 -9.12
N TYR A 112 -12.37 -7.88 -7.92
CA TYR A 112 -11.86 -7.00 -6.88
C TYR A 112 -10.91 -7.75 -5.94
N PRO A 113 -9.91 -7.06 -5.36
CA PRO A 113 -9.03 -7.67 -4.38
C PRO A 113 -9.76 -7.94 -3.06
N LEU A 114 -9.37 -9.01 -2.37
CA LEU A 114 -9.90 -9.32 -1.04
C LEU A 114 -9.18 -8.49 0.05
N HIS A 115 -9.92 -8.11 1.08
CA HIS A 115 -9.37 -7.46 2.28
C HIS A 115 -8.75 -8.49 3.24
N ASP A 116 -7.93 -8.01 4.16
CA ASP A 116 -7.22 -8.83 5.16
C ASP A 116 -8.09 -9.32 6.33
N GLY A 117 -9.34 -8.84 6.42
CA GLY A 117 -10.31 -9.30 7.42
C GLY A 117 -11.59 -8.48 7.45
N ASP A 118 -12.45 -8.78 8.42
CA ASP A 118 -13.67 -8.03 8.70
C ASP A 118 -13.39 -6.83 9.64
N LEU A 119 -14.34 -5.89 9.69
CA LEU A 119 -14.34 -4.72 10.57
C LEU A 119 -14.39 -5.09 12.06
N SER A 120 -14.94 -6.27 12.39
CA SER A 120 -15.12 -6.72 13.78
C SER A 120 -14.00 -7.62 14.28
N THR A 121 -13.15 -8.15 13.39
CA THR A 121 -12.11 -9.13 13.74
C THR A 121 -10.87 -8.43 14.31
N PRO A 122 -10.53 -8.61 15.60
CA PRO A 122 -9.33 -8.01 16.17
C PRO A 122 -8.07 -8.54 15.49
N GLY A 123 -7.10 -7.65 15.23
CA GLY A 123 -5.80 -8.01 14.65
C GLY A 123 -5.64 -7.72 13.15
N SER A 124 -6.74 -7.50 12.41
CA SER A 124 -6.66 -7.05 11.01
C SER A 124 -6.21 -5.58 10.92
N VAL A 125 -5.58 -5.21 9.80
CA VAL A 125 -5.27 -3.82 9.44
C VAL A 125 -6.57 -3.04 9.30
N ARG A 126 -7.61 -3.64 8.70
CA ARG A 126 -8.92 -3.03 8.53
C ARG A 126 -9.59 -2.66 9.86
N TYR A 127 -9.59 -3.56 10.85
CA TYR A 127 -10.08 -3.30 12.20
C TYR A 127 -9.35 -2.11 12.83
N LYS A 128 -8.01 -2.09 12.76
CA LYS A 128 -7.22 -0.99 13.33
C LYS A 128 -7.55 0.34 12.69
N LEU A 129 -7.63 0.41 11.35
CA LEU A 129 -8.00 1.64 10.64
C LEU A 129 -9.41 2.08 11.00
N TYR A 130 -10.37 1.16 11.04
CA TYR A 130 -11.75 1.47 11.36
C TYR A 130 -11.92 2.02 12.78
N HIS A 131 -11.22 1.49 13.79
CA HIS A 131 -11.40 1.94 15.18
C HIS A 131 -10.57 3.18 15.52
N HIS A 132 -9.41 3.37 14.89
CA HIS A 132 -8.45 4.39 15.30
C HIS A 132 -8.32 5.58 14.36
N TRP A 133 -8.70 5.43 13.08
CA TRP A 133 -8.50 6.47 12.06
C TRP A 133 -9.81 6.87 11.36
N ALA A 134 -10.56 5.92 10.81
CA ALA A 134 -11.74 6.19 10.00
C ALA A 134 -13.03 6.70 10.70
N PRO A 135 -13.25 6.59 12.04
CA PRO A 135 -14.52 7.04 12.63
C PRO A 135 -14.73 8.54 12.47
N VAL A 136 -15.95 8.96 12.12
CA VAL A 136 -16.33 10.38 12.04
C VAL A 136 -16.01 11.14 13.33
N ARG A 137 -16.14 10.50 14.50
CA ARG A 137 -15.79 11.09 15.80
C ARG A 137 -14.31 11.47 15.95
N LYS A 138 -13.44 10.97 15.07
CA LYS A 138 -12.00 11.22 15.05
C LYS A 138 -11.56 12.08 13.85
N TRP A 139 -12.49 12.78 13.20
CA TRP A 139 -12.23 13.63 12.03
C TRP A 139 -11.10 14.66 12.23
N TYR A 140 -10.87 15.10 13.47
CA TYR A 140 -9.84 16.08 13.83
C TYR A 140 -8.45 15.45 14.05
N ARG A 141 -8.33 14.12 13.99
CA ARG A 141 -7.08 13.39 14.22
C ARG A 141 -6.37 13.06 12.90
N TYR A 142 -5.04 13.21 12.85
CA TYR A 142 -4.17 13.02 11.69
C TYR A 142 -3.04 12.01 11.94
#